data_AF-G1MVM9-F1
#
_entry.id   AF-G1MVM9-F1
#
_cell.length_a   1.000
_cell.length_b   1.000
_cell.length_c   1.000
_cell.angle_alpha   90.00
_cell.angle_beta   90.00
_cell.angle_gamma   90.00
#
_symmetry.space_group_name_H-M   'P 1'
#
loop_
_entity.id
_entity.type
_entity.pdbx_description
1 polymer ?
#
loop_
_entity_poly.entity_id
_entity_poly.type
_entity_poly.pdbx_seq_one_letter_code
_entity_poly.pdbx_strand_id
1 'polypeptide(L)'
;NYETCKEYGIHFYPTVRFFRAFTKQFTTGENYKGADRELQTVRQMMVDFLQNHSQESRPPACPPLDPVSSSDVTSLFDKKAPHYTAVVVESNNSYIGREVILDLIQYENIAVKRALNFDKSFLEKLGITSVPSCYLMHPNGSHGLVNSLKPLRSVFSSYLKSLPGVRRNFFHPLKIKPWKEFDKSKLYMADLESGLHYLFRVELATHKMLEGAELKTFKDFVTISAKLFPGRQPVVKLLETLQEWLVSLPLDKIPYDAILDLVNNKMRISGIFLTKRMEWVGCQGSRPELRGYTCSLWKLFHTLTVQAALRPTALINTGLEDNPRIVLEVMLRYIQHFFGCKACAQHFEEMAKESMDSVQTLDKAVLWLWEKHNVVNNRLAGDLTEDPKFPKVQWPTPDLCPACHEEIKGLHSWNEAQVLQFMKHHYDSENILYKYTESQTDSSDTELKDAREEKDKSLLEKPGGNRENVVLNQELIRDSESKLFNKLLGNHGPAKDSSKSAFESVNHQESRQSVIFLGIGFSNIDMSLCVVLYVASSLFLMIMYFFFRMRSKRWKVKYYRPSV
;
A
#
# COMPACT_ATOMS: atom_id res chain seq x y z
N ASN A 1 -0.91 -3.72 3.26
CA ASN A 1 -0.28 -2.54 3.89
C ASN A 1 -1.07 -1.26 3.67
N TYR A 2 -2.40 -1.36 3.54
CA TYR A 2 -3.23 -0.19 3.26
C TYR A 2 -3.22 0.83 4.42
N GLU A 3 -3.50 0.39 5.64
CA GLU A 3 -3.47 1.24 6.85
C GLU A 3 -2.18 2.07 6.91
N THR A 4 -1.05 1.45 6.60
CA THR A 4 0.25 2.13 6.50
C THR A 4 0.25 3.21 5.42
N CYS A 5 -0.22 2.94 4.20
CA CYS A 5 -0.28 3.97 3.15
C CYS A 5 -1.20 5.15 3.53
N LYS A 6 -2.35 4.87 4.18
CA LYS A 6 -3.30 5.88 4.70
C LYS A 6 -2.65 6.76 5.77
N GLU A 7 -1.99 6.12 6.75
CA GLU A 7 -1.33 6.78 7.87
C GLU A 7 -0.24 7.75 7.39
N TYR A 8 0.54 7.34 6.39
CA TYR A 8 1.62 8.14 5.82
C TYR A 8 1.19 9.10 4.70
N GLY A 9 -0.11 9.19 4.39
CA GLY A 9 -0.65 10.11 3.38
C GLY A 9 -0.11 9.83 1.96
N ILE A 10 -0.06 8.54 1.59
CA ILE A 10 0.38 8.10 0.27
C ILE A 10 -0.85 7.95 -0.63
N HIS A 11 -0.96 8.84 -1.63
CA HIS A 11 -2.06 8.86 -2.59
C HIS A 11 -1.68 8.23 -3.94
N PHE A 12 -0.41 8.32 -4.33
CA PHE A 12 0.07 7.86 -5.64
C PHE A 12 1.40 7.12 -5.52
N TYR A 13 1.68 6.29 -6.52
CA TYR A 13 2.88 5.47 -6.59
C TYR A 13 3.69 5.76 -7.86
N PRO A 14 5.03 5.70 -7.79
CA PRO A 14 5.82 5.60 -6.55
C PRO A 14 5.93 6.96 -5.84
N THR A 15 5.91 6.93 -4.50
CA THR A 15 6.23 8.07 -3.63
C THR A 15 7.45 7.72 -2.80
N VAL A 16 8.49 8.56 -2.83
CA VAL A 16 9.72 8.38 -2.05
C VAL A 16 9.69 9.36 -0.88
N ARG A 17 9.81 8.82 0.34
CA ARG A 17 9.85 9.59 1.60
C ARG A 17 11.16 9.32 2.31
N PHE A 18 11.76 10.36 2.86
CA PHE A 18 12.92 10.27 3.73
C PHE A 18 12.50 10.39 5.21
N PHE A 19 13.06 9.52 6.04
CA PHE A 19 12.83 9.50 7.48
C PHE A 19 14.17 9.61 8.20
N ARG A 20 14.22 10.48 9.20
CA ARG A 20 15.41 10.64 10.04
C ARG A 20 15.50 9.50 11.04
N ALA A 21 16.71 9.08 11.41
CA ALA A 21 16.86 8.05 12.42
C ALA A 21 16.34 8.56 13.78
N PHE A 22 15.86 7.63 14.61
CA PHE A 22 15.38 7.90 15.96
C PHE A 22 14.21 8.89 16.05
N THR A 23 13.44 9.05 14.98
CA THR A 23 12.23 9.88 15.00
C THR A 23 11.24 9.33 16.03
N LYS A 24 11.04 10.06 17.14
CA LYS A 24 10.20 9.63 18.28
C LYS A 24 8.72 9.95 18.10
N GLN A 25 8.42 11.06 17.41
CA GLN A 25 7.05 11.47 17.11
C GLN A 25 6.67 10.98 15.71
N PHE A 26 5.39 10.64 15.53
CA PHE A 26 4.90 10.24 14.22
C PHE A 26 5.13 11.36 13.19
N THR A 27 5.64 10.99 12.03
CA THR A 27 5.81 11.87 10.87
C THR A 27 5.50 11.11 9.60
N THR A 28 4.96 11.80 8.59
CA THR A 28 4.74 11.23 7.25
C THR A 28 6.02 11.21 6.39
N GLY A 29 7.12 11.75 6.92
CA GLY A 29 8.42 11.80 6.25
C GLY A 29 8.53 12.95 5.23
N GLU A 30 9.76 13.26 4.86
CA GLU A 30 10.07 14.32 3.90
C GLU A 30 9.96 13.79 2.47
N ASN A 31 9.16 14.44 1.61
CA ASN A 31 9.05 14.04 0.20
C ASN A 31 10.38 14.19 -0.53
N TYR A 32 10.65 13.29 -1.48
CA TYR A 32 11.74 13.45 -2.44
C TYR A 32 11.56 14.73 -3.27
N LYS A 33 12.58 15.59 -3.28
CA LYS A 33 12.60 16.89 -3.98
C LYS A 33 13.63 16.97 -5.11
N GLY A 34 14.22 15.85 -5.52
CA GLY A 34 15.19 15.88 -6.62
C GLY A 34 14.54 16.23 -7.95
N ALA A 35 15.33 16.81 -8.86
CA ALA A 35 14.85 17.29 -10.16
C ALA A 35 14.33 16.18 -11.07
N ASP A 36 14.90 14.98 -10.95
CA ASP A 36 14.55 13.78 -11.70
C ASP A 36 14.68 12.53 -10.81
N ARG A 37 14.47 11.34 -11.39
CA ARG A 37 14.66 10.05 -10.72
C ARG A 37 15.88 9.28 -11.24
N GLU A 38 16.85 9.99 -11.83
CA GLU A 38 18.09 9.37 -12.27
C GLU A 38 18.88 8.84 -11.08
N LEU A 39 19.59 7.73 -11.31
CA LEU A 39 20.31 7.04 -10.24
C LEU A 39 21.33 7.93 -9.53
N GLN A 40 21.95 8.87 -10.25
CA GLN A 40 22.89 9.83 -9.68
C GLN A 40 22.17 10.85 -8.78
N THR A 41 21.11 11.48 -9.29
CA THR A 41 20.34 12.50 -8.55
C THR A 41 19.74 11.93 -7.26
N VAL A 42 19.10 10.76 -7.35
CA VAL A 42 18.53 10.09 -6.17
C VAL A 42 19.61 9.79 -5.13
N ARG A 43 20.77 9.29 -5.58
CA ARG A 43 21.88 8.96 -4.68
C ARG A 43 22.50 10.17 -4.03
N GLN A 44 22.71 11.26 -4.77
CA GLN A 44 23.23 12.51 -4.20
C GLN A 44 22.25 13.11 -3.20
N MET A 45 20.95 13.10 -3.50
CA MET A 45 19.89 13.49 -2.56
C MET A 45 19.88 12.63 -1.30
N MET A 46 20.08 11.31 -1.42
CA MET A 46 20.22 10.41 -0.26
C MET A 46 21.44 10.79 0.60
N VAL A 47 22.58 11.08 -0.04
CA VAL A 47 23.80 11.53 0.64
C VAL A 47 23.55 12.84 1.39
N ASP A 48 22.91 13.82 0.74
CA ASP A 48 22.62 15.12 1.36
C ASP A 48 21.63 14.99 2.52
N PHE A 49 20.61 14.15 2.36
CA PHE A 49 19.68 13.84 3.45
C PHE A 49 20.41 13.23 4.65
N LEU A 50 21.32 12.26 4.42
CA LEU A 50 22.14 11.66 5.48
C LEU A 50 23.08 12.67 6.14
N GLN A 51 23.70 13.56 5.37
CA GLN A 51 24.64 14.54 5.88
C GLN A 51 23.95 15.64 6.71
N ASN A 52 22.71 15.99 6.39
CA ASN A 52 21.95 17.03 7.08
C ASN A 52 21.22 16.55 8.35
N HIS A 53 21.73 15.53 9.05
CA HIS A 53 21.19 15.09 10.34
C HIS A 53 21.81 15.88 11.51
N SER A 54 21.00 16.21 12.51
CA SER A 54 21.52 16.64 13.81
C SER A 54 22.23 15.47 14.51
N GLN A 55 23.14 15.77 15.46
CA GLN A 55 23.85 14.70 16.19
C GLN A 55 22.90 13.68 16.83
N GLU A 56 21.73 14.11 17.32
CA GLU A 56 20.72 13.26 17.94
C GLU A 56 19.93 12.38 16.95
N SER A 57 19.93 12.72 15.66
CA SER A 57 19.18 12.02 14.62
C SER A 57 20.07 11.23 13.65
N ARG A 58 21.39 11.17 13.89
CA ARG A 58 22.34 10.47 13.03
C ARG A 58 22.25 8.94 13.22
N PRO A 59 22.09 8.14 12.16
CA PRO A 59 22.12 6.69 12.29
C PRO A 59 23.47 6.19 12.86
N PRO A 60 23.51 5.27 13.85
CA PRO A 60 24.77 4.88 14.50
C PRO A 60 25.76 4.21 13.56
N ALA A 61 25.25 3.47 12.57
CA ALA A 61 26.08 2.83 11.55
C ALA A 61 26.56 3.81 10.47
N CYS A 62 26.05 5.05 10.43
CA CYS A 62 26.40 6.02 9.39
C CYS A 62 27.74 6.70 9.69
N PRO A 63 28.80 6.44 8.90
CA PRO A 63 30.11 7.03 9.12
C PRO A 63 30.11 8.56 8.91
N PRO A 64 31.11 9.29 9.44
CA PRO A 64 31.37 10.70 9.12
C PRO A 64 31.38 10.97 7.61
N LEU A 65 30.53 11.89 7.14
CA LEU A 65 30.47 12.32 5.73
C LEU A 65 31.07 13.71 5.51
N ASP A 66 31.39 14.43 6.59
CA ASP A 66 32.03 15.74 6.55
C ASP A 66 33.53 15.59 6.24
N PRO A 67 34.13 16.59 5.57
CA PRO A 67 35.56 16.56 5.28
C PRO A 67 36.39 16.67 6.55
N VAL A 68 37.45 15.85 6.63
CA VAL A 68 38.48 15.98 7.67
C VAL A 68 39.50 17.04 7.28
N SER A 69 40.09 17.70 8.27
CA SER A 69 41.12 18.72 8.05
C SER A 69 42.44 18.10 7.57
N SER A 70 43.28 18.90 6.90
CA SER A 70 44.61 18.45 6.45
C SER A 70 45.51 18.05 7.63
N SER A 71 45.39 18.72 8.77
CA SER A 71 46.07 18.36 10.02
C SER A 71 45.61 17.01 10.56
N ASP A 72 44.30 16.72 10.54
CA ASP A 72 43.76 15.45 11.02
C ASP A 72 44.27 14.29 10.17
N VAL A 73 44.29 14.45 8.84
CA VAL A 73 44.82 13.43 7.93
C VAL A 73 46.31 13.20 8.19
N THR A 74 47.08 14.29 8.35
CA THR A 74 48.53 14.18 8.61
C THR A 74 48.82 13.44 9.91
N SER A 75 48.01 13.66 10.95
CA SER A 75 48.15 12.97 12.24
C SER A 75 47.90 11.46 12.18
N LEU A 76 47.28 10.96 11.10
CA LEU A 76 47.04 9.53 10.91
C LEU A 76 48.29 8.79 10.42
N PHE A 77 49.27 9.48 9.79
CA PHE A 77 50.50 8.84 9.31
C PHE A 77 51.35 8.27 10.45
N ASP A 78 51.31 8.91 11.61
CA ASP A 78 52.09 8.51 12.79
C ASP A 78 51.35 7.48 13.66
N LYS A 79 50.09 7.14 13.32
CA LYS A 79 49.23 6.24 14.11
C LYS A 79 49.07 4.89 13.42
N LYS A 80 49.46 3.81 14.10
CA LYS A 80 49.15 2.44 13.65
C LYS A 80 47.68 2.14 13.93
N ALA A 81 46.90 1.93 12.88
CA ALA A 81 45.51 1.44 12.97
C ALA A 81 45.45 -0.05 12.63
N PRO A 82 44.59 -0.85 13.28
CA PRO A 82 44.45 -2.28 12.99
C PRO A 82 43.72 -2.57 11.67
N HIS A 83 43.27 -1.53 10.95
CA HIS A 83 42.46 -1.62 9.74
C HIS A 83 43.00 -0.66 8.67
N TYR A 84 42.58 -0.85 7.42
CA TYR A 84 42.90 0.10 6.35
C TYR A 84 42.21 1.45 6.59
N THR A 85 42.88 2.54 6.23
CA THR A 85 42.26 3.88 6.21
C THR A 85 42.45 4.53 4.84
N ALA A 86 41.37 4.76 4.12
CA ALA A 86 41.38 5.46 2.84
C ALA A 86 40.91 6.91 3.01
N VAL A 87 41.58 7.86 2.37
CA VAL A 87 41.20 9.28 2.32
C VAL A 87 40.96 9.67 0.86
N VAL A 88 39.71 9.94 0.52
CA VAL A 88 39.34 10.46 -0.81
C VAL A 88 39.43 11.98 -0.78
N VAL A 89 40.38 12.53 -1.51
CA VAL A 89 40.58 13.97 -1.67
C VAL A 89 39.80 14.46 -2.89
N GLU A 90 38.91 15.42 -2.72
CA GLU A 90 37.99 15.88 -3.77
C GLU A 90 37.67 17.37 -3.68
N SER A 91 36.96 17.90 -4.69
CA SER A 91 36.42 19.25 -4.65
C SER A 91 35.15 19.32 -3.80
N ASN A 92 34.79 20.52 -3.33
CA ASN A 92 33.62 20.70 -2.45
C ASN A 92 32.30 20.19 -3.08
N ASN A 93 32.13 20.37 -4.39
CA ASN A 93 30.93 19.97 -5.11
C ASN A 93 30.90 18.47 -5.47
N SER A 94 31.98 17.73 -5.22
CA SER A 94 32.05 16.31 -5.51
C SER A 94 31.32 15.48 -4.44
N TYR A 95 30.73 14.37 -4.89
CA TYR A 95 30.07 13.37 -4.04
C TYR A 95 30.87 12.08 -3.93
N ILE A 96 31.95 11.92 -4.70
CA ILE A 96 32.69 10.65 -4.81
C ILE A 96 33.19 10.17 -3.45
N GLY A 97 33.76 11.04 -2.62
CA GLY A 97 34.22 10.67 -1.28
C GLY A 97 33.07 10.16 -0.40
N ARG A 98 31.96 10.88 -0.37
CA ARG A 98 30.76 10.50 0.40
C ARG A 98 30.14 9.19 -0.09
N GLU A 99 30.08 9.00 -1.40
CA GLU A 99 29.57 7.77 -2.01
C GLU A 99 30.48 6.57 -1.74
N VAL A 100 31.81 6.72 -1.82
CA VAL A 100 32.76 5.64 -1.50
C VAL A 100 32.72 5.30 -0.01
N ILE A 101 32.58 6.30 0.87
CA ILE A 101 32.38 6.08 2.31
C ILE A 101 31.18 5.17 2.56
N LEU A 102 30.03 5.48 1.93
CA LEU A 102 28.81 4.70 2.08
C LEU A 102 28.87 3.34 1.36
N ASP A 103 29.62 3.20 0.27
CA ASP A 103 29.83 1.91 -0.41
C ASP A 103 30.53 0.86 0.45
N LEU A 104 31.34 1.33 1.41
CA LEU A 104 32.17 0.51 2.29
C LEU A 104 31.57 0.36 3.70
N ILE A 105 30.37 0.91 3.97
CA ILE A 105 29.70 0.85 5.29
C ILE A 105 29.44 -0.58 5.79
N GLN A 106 29.22 -1.53 4.87
CA GLN A 106 28.96 -2.94 5.19
C GLN A 106 30.22 -3.80 5.25
N TYR A 107 31.39 -3.18 5.12
CA TYR A 107 32.67 -3.87 5.02
C TYR A 107 33.49 -3.65 6.28
N GLU A 108 34.00 -4.75 6.82
CA GLU A 108 34.88 -4.73 7.99
C GLU A 108 36.35 -4.54 7.58
N ASN A 109 37.21 -4.24 8.54
CA ASN A 109 38.65 -4.02 8.37
C ASN A 109 39.05 -2.83 7.47
N ILE A 110 38.14 -1.89 7.22
CA ILE A 110 38.43 -0.66 6.47
C ILE A 110 37.62 0.54 6.98
N ALA A 111 38.26 1.70 7.04
CA ALA A 111 37.62 2.99 7.25
C ALA A 111 37.90 3.91 6.05
N VAL A 112 36.89 4.67 5.63
CA VAL A 112 37.03 5.66 4.54
C VAL A 112 36.68 7.04 5.09
N LYS A 113 37.47 8.04 4.70
CA LYS A 113 37.29 9.45 5.02
C LYS A 113 37.37 10.28 3.74
N ARG A 114 36.91 11.54 3.78
CA ARG A 114 37.07 12.49 2.68
C ARG A 114 37.83 13.75 3.15
N ALA A 115 38.57 14.39 2.25
CA ALA A 115 39.22 15.68 2.49
C ALA A 115 39.00 16.61 1.29
N LEU A 116 39.04 17.92 1.52
CA LEU A 116 38.89 18.92 0.46
C LEU A 116 40.25 19.36 -0.10
N ASN A 117 40.25 19.83 -1.35
CA ASN A 117 41.44 20.23 -2.09
C ASN A 117 41.88 21.69 -1.85
N PHE A 118 41.46 22.32 -0.74
CA PHE A 118 41.75 23.74 -0.48
C PHE A 118 43.19 23.99 -0.01
N ASP A 119 43.81 23.04 0.68
CA ASP A 119 45.17 23.17 1.21
C ASP A 119 46.19 22.63 0.19
N LYS A 120 46.80 23.55 -0.59
CA LYS A 120 47.80 23.18 -1.60
C LYS A 120 49.03 22.51 -1.01
N SER A 121 49.49 22.98 0.16
CA SER A 121 50.69 22.42 0.82
C SER A 121 50.47 20.97 1.24
N PHE A 122 49.24 20.66 1.69
CA PHE A 122 48.80 19.31 1.98
C PHE A 122 48.77 18.43 0.73
N LEU A 123 48.23 18.92 -0.39
CA LEU A 123 48.21 18.16 -1.65
C LEU A 123 49.62 17.83 -2.14
N GLU A 124 50.53 18.80 -2.11
CA GLU A 124 51.94 18.62 -2.50
C GLU A 124 52.62 17.56 -1.62
N LYS A 125 52.41 17.62 -0.29
CA LYS A 125 52.94 16.62 0.64
C LYS A 125 52.45 15.20 0.35
N LEU A 126 51.23 15.05 -0.17
CA LEU A 126 50.67 13.75 -0.56
C LEU A 126 50.98 13.35 -2.00
N GLY A 127 51.64 14.22 -2.78
CA GLY A 127 51.88 14.00 -4.20
C GLY A 127 50.62 14.07 -5.07
N ILE A 128 49.56 14.73 -4.62
CA ILE A 128 48.28 14.84 -5.32
C ILE A 128 48.32 16.00 -6.31
N THR A 129 48.30 15.70 -7.60
CA THR A 129 48.30 16.69 -8.68
C THR A 129 46.92 17.01 -9.25
N SER A 130 45.94 16.11 -9.05
CA SER A 130 44.57 16.27 -9.52
C SER A 130 43.57 15.64 -8.55
N VAL A 131 42.35 16.18 -8.52
CA VAL A 131 41.24 15.61 -7.75
C VAL A 131 40.09 15.19 -8.66
N PRO A 132 39.36 14.11 -8.32
CA PRO A 132 39.47 13.34 -7.08
C PRO A 132 40.65 12.35 -7.08
N SER A 133 41.22 12.11 -5.90
CA SER A 133 42.32 11.15 -5.68
C SER A 133 42.09 10.36 -4.40
N CYS A 134 42.56 9.12 -4.33
CA CYS A 134 42.44 8.27 -3.14
C CYS A 134 43.82 7.99 -2.55
N TYR A 135 44.00 8.31 -1.26
CA TYR A 135 45.21 8.03 -0.50
C TYR A 135 44.93 6.90 0.50
N LEU A 136 45.72 5.83 0.49
CA LEU A 136 45.50 4.65 1.33
C LEU A 136 46.60 4.51 2.38
N MET A 137 46.20 4.24 3.61
CA MET A 137 47.06 3.85 4.73
C MET A 137 46.77 2.39 5.09
N HIS A 138 47.81 1.57 5.15
CA HIS A 138 47.74 0.15 5.48
C HIS A 138 47.92 -0.08 6.99
N PRO A 139 47.40 -1.21 7.53
CA PRO A 139 47.60 -1.56 8.94
C PRO A 139 49.08 -1.70 9.35
N ASN A 140 49.96 -2.01 8.40
CA ASN A 140 51.41 -2.15 8.63
C ASN A 140 52.14 -0.78 8.72
N GLY A 141 51.43 0.34 8.56
CA GLY A 141 51.98 1.70 8.58
C GLY A 141 52.45 2.23 7.23
N SER A 142 52.49 1.40 6.18
CA SER A 142 52.77 1.87 4.82
C SER A 142 51.59 2.69 4.28
N HIS A 143 51.87 3.74 3.51
CA HIS A 143 50.84 4.60 2.97
C HIS A 143 51.25 5.24 1.64
N GLY A 144 50.28 5.58 0.80
CA GLY A 144 50.54 6.16 -0.51
C GLY A 144 49.29 6.38 -1.35
N LEU A 145 49.47 6.96 -2.53
CA LEU A 145 48.40 7.15 -3.50
C LEU A 145 47.96 5.82 -4.11
N VAL A 146 46.66 5.63 -4.19
CA VAL A 146 46.06 4.53 -4.94
C VAL A 146 46.22 4.83 -6.43
N ASN A 147 47.05 4.04 -7.11
CA ASN A 147 47.23 4.17 -8.55
C ASN A 147 45.93 3.76 -9.26
N SER A 148 45.24 4.72 -9.87
CA SER A 148 44.00 4.49 -10.60
C SER A 148 44.06 5.13 -11.98
N LEU A 149 43.76 4.35 -13.01
CA LEU A 149 43.73 4.84 -14.40
C LEU A 149 42.63 5.89 -14.63
N LYS A 150 41.55 5.82 -13.84
CA LYS A 150 40.44 6.79 -13.86
C LYS A 150 39.94 7.04 -12.43
N PRO A 151 39.82 8.30 -12.00
CA PRO A 151 39.42 8.65 -10.64
C PRO A 151 37.89 8.60 -10.49
N LEU A 152 37.31 7.40 -10.55
CA LEU A 152 35.86 7.17 -10.49
C LEU A 152 35.47 6.52 -9.15
N ARG A 153 34.25 6.82 -8.66
CA ARG A 153 33.66 6.15 -7.49
C ARG A 153 33.76 4.62 -7.59
N SER A 154 33.36 4.04 -8.72
CA SER A 154 33.38 2.58 -8.92
C SER A 154 34.78 1.99 -8.80
N VAL A 155 35.78 2.69 -9.31
CA VAL A 155 37.20 2.28 -9.26
C VAL A 155 37.69 2.30 -7.82
N PHE A 156 37.48 3.40 -7.09
CA PHE A 156 37.86 3.49 -5.68
C PHE A 156 37.12 2.44 -4.83
N SER A 157 35.80 2.35 -4.94
CA SER A 157 35.02 1.37 -4.18
C SER A 157 35.43 -0.07 -4.48
N SER A 158 35.65 -0.43 -5.75
CA SER A 158 36.08 -1.79 -6.12
C SER A 158 37.47 -2.11 -5.59
N TYR A 159 38.42 -1.17 -5.73
CA TYR A 159 39.78 -1.35 -5.23
C TYR A 159 39.77 -1.58 -3.71
N LEU A 160 39.08 -0.72 -2.96
CA LEU A 160 39.01 -0.82 -1.50
C LEU A 160 38.30 -2.10 -1.02
N LYS A 161 37.24 -2.54 -1.71
CA LYS A 161 36.54 -3.81 -1.41
C LYS A 161 37.41 -5.04 -1.69
N SER A 162 38.38 -4.93 -2.60
CA SER A 162 39.29 -6.02 -2.96
C SER A 162 40.50 -6.18 -2.03
N LEU A 163 40.69 -5.25 -1.09
CA LEU A 163 41.82 -5.30 -0.17
C LEU A 163 41.79 -6.57 0.70
N PRO A 164 42.94 -7.21 0.96
CA PRO A 164 43.00 -8.41 1.78
C PRO A 164 42.40 -8.18 3.17
N GLY A 165 41.42 -9.01 3.55
CA GLY A 165 40.76 -8.94 4.85
C GLY A 165 39.47 -8.11 4.89
N VAL A 166 39.12 -7.40 3.82
CA VAL A 166 37.87 -6.63 3.71
C VAL A 166 36.73 -7.57 3.28
N ARG A 167 35.69 -7.72 4.11
CA ARG A 167 34.59 -8.71 3.92
C ARG A 167 33.21 -8.12 4.18
N ARG A 168 32.18 -8.67 3.52
CA ARG A 168 30.77 -8.22 3.54
C ARG A 168 29.86 -9.20 4.30
N ASN A 169 28.85 -8.69 5.02
CA ASN A 169 27.81 -9.48 5.71
C ASN A 169 26.49 -9.58 4.86
N PHE A 170 25.83 -10.75 4.78
CA PHE A 170 24.65 -11.03 3.90
C PHE A 170 23.37 -11.50 4.65
N PHE A 171 22.16 -11.25 4.08
CA PHE A 171 20.85 -11.84 4.47
C PHE A 171 19.92 -12.15 3.27
N HIS A 172 18.93 -13.05 3.51
CA HIS A 172 18.26 -14.07 2.65
C HIS A 172 17.06 -13.68 1.72
N PRO A 173 16.58 -14.61 0.83
CA PRO A 173 15.59 -14.38 -0.23
C PRO A 173 14.11 -14.74 0.09
N LEU A 174 13.19 -14.32 -0.81
CA LEU A 174 11.70 -14.35 -0.71
C LEU A 174 11.01 -15.59 -1.32
N LYS A 175 9.78 -15.90 -0.84
CA LYS A 175 8.93 -17.05 -1.22
C LYS A 175 8.00 -16.79 -2.44
N ILE A 176 7.71 -17.85 -3.21
CA ILE A 176 6.84 -17.87 -4.42
C ILE A 176 5.45 -18.46 -4.07
N LYS A 177 4.36 -17.93 -4.67
CA LYS A 177 2.97 -18.46 -4.56
C LYS A 177 2.64 -19.47 -5.69
N PRO A 178 1.69 -20.42 -5.49
CA PRO A 178 1.31 -21.42 -6.50
C PRO A 178 0.50 -20.84 -7.68
N TRP A 179 0.71 -21.41 -8.88
CA TRP A 179 0.12 -21.02 -10.18
C TRP A 179 -1.23 -21.72 -10.46
N LYS A 180 -2.20 -21.01 -11.07
CA LYS A 180 -3.51 -21.58 -11.48
C LYS A 180 -3.59 -21.70 -13.01
N GLU A 181 -4.03 -22.83 -13.53
CA GLU A 181 -4.35 -22.95 -14.96
C GLU A 181 -5.68 -22.26 -15.30
N PHE A 182 -5.77 -21.59 -16.46
CA PHE A 182 -6.97 -20.87 -16.90
C PHE A 182 -7.08 -20.76 -18.43
N ASP A 183 -8.31 -20.56 -18.91
CA ASP A 183 -8.64 -20.36 -20.32
C ASP A 183 -8.58 -18.86 -20.68
N LYS A 184 -7.75 -18.52 -21.65
CA LYS A 184 -7.52 -17.13 -22.10
C LYS A 184 -8.71 -16.56 -22.89
N SER A 185 -9.58 -17.41 -23.43
CA SER A 185 -10.79 -17.01 -24.15
C SER A 185 -11.94 -16.60 -23.21
N LYS A 186 -11.81 -16.91 -21.92
CA LYS A 186 -12.86 -16.73 -20.90
C LYS A 186 -12.60 -15.56 -19.97
N LEU A 187 -13.68 -14.96 -19.50
CA LEU A 187 -13.67 -13.97 -18.44
C LEU A 187 -13.96 -14.66 -17.09
N TYR A 188 -13.25 -14.30 -16.02
CA TYR A 188 -13.44 -14.91 -14.70
C TYR A 188 -14.07 -13.91 -13.75
N MET A 189 -15.19 -14.27 -13.12
CA MET A 189 -15.85 -13.42 -12.12
C MET A 189 -14.95 -13.13 -10.92
N ALA A 190 -14.07 -14.07 -10.55
CA ALA A 190 -13.07 -13.88 -9.51
C ALA A 190 -12.14 -12.68 -9.78
N ASP A 191 -11.72 -12.46 -11.05
CA ASP A 191 -10.92 -11.29 -11.42
C ASP A 191 -11.73 -10.00 -11.27
N LEU A 192 -12.99 -9.98 -11.72
CA LEU A 192 -13.86 -8.80 -11.69
C LEU A 192 -14.23 -8.39 -10.25
N GLU A 193 -14.64 -9.35 -9.41
CA GLU A 193 -14.96 -9.10 -8.01
C GLU A 193 -13.70 -8.74 -7.20
N SER A 194 -12.54 -9.32 -7.53
CA SER A 194 -11.26 -8.90 -6.94
C SER A 194 -10.85 -7.49 -7.37
N GLY A 195 -11.20 -7.08 -8.59
CA GLY A 195 -11.06 -5.71 -9.06
C GLY A 195 -11.91 -4.75 -8.24
N LEU A 196 -13.20 -5.04 -8.04
CA LEU A 196 -14.07 -4.25 -7.16
C LEU A 196 -13.56 -4.24 -5.71
N HIS A 197 -13.09 -5.39 -5.20
CA HIS A 197 -12.46 -5.47 -3.88
C HIS A 197 -11.30 -4.50 -3.75
N TYR A 198 -10.36 -4.54 -4.69
CA TYR A 198 -9.17 -3.69 -4.66
C TYR A 198 -9.54 -2.21 -4.80
N LEU A 199 -10.47 -1.90 -5.70
CA LEU A 199 -10.98 -0.54 -5.90
C LEU A 199 -11.57 0.03 -4.60
N PHE A 200 -12.49 -0.71 -3.96
CA PHE A 200 -13.18 -0.26 -2.75
C PHE A 200 -12.31 -0.29 -1.49
N ARG A 201 -11.38 -1.24 -1.36
CA ARG A 201 -10.62 -1.46 -0.12
C ARG A 201 -9.16 -1.02 -0.17
N VAL A 202 -8.63 -0.69 -1.35
CA VAL A 202 -7.21 -0.33 -1.53
C VAL A 202 -7.05 1.03 -2.22
N GLU A 203 -7.64 1.25 -3.40
CA GLU A 203 -7.47 2.52 -4.13
C GLU A 203 -8.19 3.67 -3.40
N LEU A 204 -9.49 3.53 -3.17
CA LEU A 204 -10.32 4.52 -2.44
C LEU A 204 -9.81 4.80 -1.04
N ALA A 205 -9.18 3.80 -0.47
CA ALA A 205 -8.71 3.80 0.88
C ALA A 205 -7.60 4.87 1.06
N THR A 206 -6.87 5.23 0.02
CA THR A 206 -5.88 6.33 0.06
C THR A 206 -6.52 7.71 0.33
N HIS A 207 -7.85 7.82 0.25
CA HIS A 207 -8.62 9.03 0.54
C HIS A 207 -9.27 8.91 1.91
N LYS A 208 -9.03 9.88 2.80
CA LYS A 208 -9.69 9.89 4.14
C LYS A 208 -11.17 10.28 4.04
N MET A 209 -11.44 11.25 3.17
CA MET A 209 -12.76 11.81 2.88
C MET A 209 -12.89 11.98 1.38
N LEU A 210 -14.06 11.69 0.82
CA LEU A 210 -14.41 11.98 -0.57
C LEU A 210 -15.27 13.24 -0.60
N GLU A 211 -14.87 14.23 -1.40
CA GLU A 211 -15.59 15.49 -1.60
C GLU A 211 -15.43 16.02 -3.03
N GLY A 212 -16.28 16.97 -3.43
CA GLY A 212 -16.19 17.63 -4.72
C GLY A 212 -16.14 16.66 -5.92
N ALA A 213 -15.11 16.80 -6.76
CA ALA A 213 -14.92 15.99 -7.97
C ALA A 213 -14.68 14.49 -7.67
N GLU A 214 -14.00 14.17 -6.57
CA GLU A 214 -13.77 12.78 -6.16
C GLU A 214 -15.08 12.10 -5.79
N LEU A 215 -15.90 12.77 -4.97
CA LEU A 215 -17.21 12.27 -4.58
C LEU A 215 -18.15 12.13 -5.78
N LYS A 216 -18.17 13.12 -6.69
CA LYS A 216 -18.96 13.03 -7.92
C LYS A 216 -18.53 11.82 -8.76
N THR A 217 -17.23 11.65 -8.96
CA THR A 217 -16.66 10.53 -9.72
C THR A 217 -17.04 9.19 -9.09
N PHE A 218 -16.97 9.08 -7.76
CA PHE A 218 -17.37 7.88 -7.04
C PHE A 218 -18.87 7.58 -7.18
N LYS A 219 -19.73 8.61 -7.10
CA LYS A 219 -21.18 8.46 -7.32
C LYS A 219 -21.48 7.96 -8.73
N ASP A 220 -20.85 8.53 -9.75
CA ASP A 220 -21.03 8.11 -11.14
C ASP A 220 -20.53 6.67 -11.34
N PHE A 221 -19.35 6.33 -10.79
CA PHE A 221 -18.79 4.98 -10.85
C PHE A 221 -19.69 3.91 -10.22
N VAL A 222 -20.18 4.16 -9.00
CA VAL A 222 -21.09 3.24 -8.32
C VAL A 222 -22.41 3.11 -9.09
N THR A 223 -22.91 4.21 -9.67
CA THR A 223 -24.14 4.21 -10.47
C THR A 223 -24.00 3.33 -11.71
N ILE A 224 -22.94 3.53 -12.52
CA ILE A 224 -22.73 2.68 -13.70
C ILE A 224 -22.44 1.23 -13.31
N SER A 225 -21.73 1.00 -12.21
CA SER A 225 -21.44 -0.36 -11.74
C SER A 225 -22.72 -1.08 -11.29
N ALA A 226 -23.58 -0.42 -10.52
CA ALA A 226 -24.85 -1.00 -10.07
C ALA A 226 -25.76 -1.38 -11.24
N LYS A 227 -25.76 -0.61 -12.33
CA LYS A 227 -26.60 -0.87 -13.51
C LYS A 227 -26.01 -1.86 -14.52
N LEU A 228 -24.69 -1.82 -14.71
CA LEU A 228 -24.03 -2.51 -15.83
C LEU A 228 -23.19 -3.71 -15.40
N PHE A 229 -22.75 -3.82 -14.14
CA PHE A 229 -21.89 -4.92 -13.71
C PHE A 229 -22.64 -6.26 -13.78
N PRO A 230 -22.17 -7.26 -14.57
CA PRO A 230 -22.82 -8.55 -14.72
C PRO A 230 -22.45 -9.52 -13.57
N GLY A 231 -22.51 -9.01 -12.34
CA GLY A 231 -22.06 -9.68 -11.13
C GLY A 231 -23.03 -10.75 -10.61
N ARG A 232 -22.57 -11.52 -9.62
CA ARG A 232 -23.48 -12.34 -8.80
C ARG A 232 -24.42 -11.41 -8.02
N GLN A 233 -25.63 -11.90 -7.74
CA GLN A 233 -26.67 -11.14 -7.01
C GLN A 233 -26.17 -10.50 -5.71
N PRO A 234 -25.33 -11.14 -4.86
CA PRO A 234 -24.84 -10.50 -3.65
C PRO A 234 -23.96 -9.27 -3.87
N VAL A 235 -23.21 -9.24 -4.98
CA VAL A 235 -22.35 -8.11 -5.36
C VAL A 235 -23.17 -7.02 -6.02
N VAL A 236 -24.11 -7.37 -6.89
CA VAL A 236 -25.00 -6.39 -7.52
C VAL A 236 -25.84 -5.68 -6.45
N LYS A 237 -26.41 -6.43 -5.50
CA LYS A 237 -27.17 -5.85 -4.38
C LYS A 237 -26.31 -4.93 -3.49
N LEU A 238 -25.01 -5.23 -3.33
CA LEU A 238 -24.08 -4.32 -2.65
C LEU A 238 -23.96 -2.99 -3.41
N LEU A 239 -23.73 -3.06 -4.73
CA LEU A 239 -23.58 -1.88 -5.58
C LEU A 239 -24.86 -1.03 -5.60
N GLU A 240 -26.03 -1.67 -5.70
CA GLU A 240 -27.34 -0.99 -5.62
C GLU A 240 -27.55 -0.34 -4.25
N THR A 241 -27.24 -1.04 -3.16
CA THR A 241 -27.35 -0.48 -1.80
C THR A 241 -26.43 0.73 -1.62
N LEU A 242 -25.21 0.64 -2.15
CA LEU A 242 -24.25 1.75 -2.13
C LEU A 242 -24.73 2.92 -2.99
N GLN A 243 -25.29 2.64 -4.17
CA GLN A 243 -25.89 3.65 -5.05
C GLN A 243 -27.04 4.38 -4.33
N GLU A 244 -27.99 3.64 -3.76
CA GLU A 244 -29.13 4.19 -3.04
C GLU A 244 -28.67 5.04 -1.84
N TRP A 245 -27.67 4.58 -1.09
CA TRP A 245 -27.10 5.33 0.02
C TRP A 245 -26.46 6.66 -0.44
N LEU A 246 -25.70 6.63 -1.53
CA LEU A 246 -25.02 7.81 -2.10
C LEU A 246 -25.99 8.85 -2.68
N VAL A 247 -27.13 8.41 -3.22
CA VAL A 247 -28.16 9.29 -3.79
C VAL A 247 -29.13 9.81 -2.72
N SER A 248 -29.46 9.00 -1.73
CA SER A 248 -30.44 9.36 -0.69
C SER A 248 -29.90 10.35 0.35
N LEU A 249 -28.58 10.44 0.50
CA LEU A 249 -27.92 11.36 1.42
C LEU A 249 -27.17 12.42 0.62
N PRO A 250 -27.68 13.67 0.53
CA PRO A 250 -27.01 14.77 -0.17
C PRO A 250 -25.86 15.33 0.69
N LEU A 251 -24.90 14.46 1.03
CA LEU A 251 -23.69 14.83 1.73
C LEU A 251 -22.68 15.36 0.71
N ASP A 252 -22.10 16.51 0.99
CA ASP A 252 -21.02 17.10 0.19
C ASP A 252 -19.66 16.43 0.45
N LYS A 253 -19.55 15.73 1.60
CA LYS A 253 -18.35 15.04 2.04
C LYS A 253 -18.71 13.70 2.67
N ILE A 254 -17.99 12.64 2.31
CA ILE A 254 -18.21 11.29 2.83
C ILE A 254 -16.89 10.70 3.37
N PRO A 255 -16.83 10.30 4.65
CA PRO A 255 -15.68 9.55 5.17
C PRO A 255 -15.52 8.21 4.46
N TYR A 256 -14.29 7.86 4.11
CA TYR A 256 -14.00 6.54 3.51
C TYR A 256 -14.48 5.38 4.39
N ASP A 257 -14.33 5.51 5.71
CA ASP A 257 -14.74 4.45 6.63
C ASP A 257 -16.25 4.18 6.58
N ALA A 258 -17.08 5.19 6.24
CA ALA A 258 -18.52 5.00 6.04
C ALA A 258 -18.82 4.16 4.78
N ILE A 259 -18.07 4.37 3.69
CA ILE A 259 -18.14 3.55 2.48
C ILE A 259 -17.68 2.12 2.81
N LEU A 260 -16.58 1.99 3.53
CA LEU A 260 -16.00 0.70 3.91
C LEU A 260 -16.96 -0.10 4.81
N ASP A 261 -17.71 0.56 5.69
CA ASP A 261 -18.71 -0.08 6.55
C ASP A 261 -19.84 -0.74 5.73
N LEU A 262 -20.28 -0.11 4.64
CA LEU A 262 -21.23 -0.70 3.69
C LEU A 262 -20.59 -1.84 2.89
N VAL A 263 -19.39 -1.64 2.34
CA VAL A 263 -18.67 -2.65 1.54
C VAL A 263 -18.33 -3.90 2.36
N ASN A 264 -18.02 -3.74 3.64
CA ASN A 264 -17.77 -4.85 4.58
C ASN A 264 -19.06 -5.40 5.19
N ASN A 265 -20.21 -4.83 4.82
CA ASN A 265 -21.52 -5.22 5.34
C ASN A 265 -21.54 -5.27 6.88
N LYS A 266 -21.00 -4.24 7.56
CA LYS A 266 -20.97 -4.17 9.03
C LYS A 266 -22.38 -4.21 9.64
N MET A 267 -23.38 -3.74 8.89
CA MET A 267 -24.80 -3.79 9.27
C MET A 267 -25.44 -5.19 9.09
N ARG A 268 -24.69 -6.19 8.60
CA ARG A 268 -25.13 -7.59 8.39
C ARG A 268 -26.41 -7.71 7.56
N ILE A 269 -26.53 -6.91 6.50
CA ILE A 269 -27.64 -6.95 5.55
C ILE A 269 -27.58 -8.28 4.78
N SER A 270 -28.67 -9.04 4.83
CA SER A 270 -28.73 -10.35 4.18
C SER A 270 -28.59 -10.26 2.66
N GLY A 271 -27.79 -11.17 2.10
CA GLY A 271 -27.55 -11.28 0.67
C GLY A 271 -26.70 -10.18 0.08
N ILE A 272 -25.91 -9.45 0.89
CA ILE A 272 -24.94 -8.45 0.43
C ILE A 272 -23.53 -8.93 0.78
N PHE A 273 -22.69 -9.12 -0.23
CA PHE A 273 -21.31 -9.55 -0.01
C PHE A 273 -20.40 -9.24 -1.21
N LEU A 274 -19.18 -8.79 -0.90
CA LEU A 274 -18.05 -8.75 -1.82
C LEU A 274 -16.90 -9.56 -1.23
N THR A 275 -16.24 -10.36 -2.08
CA THR A 275 -15.16 -11.28 -1.68
C THR A 275 -14.19 -10.67 -0.68
N LYS A 276 -13.80 -11.42 0.37
CA LYS A 276 -12.91 -10.96 1.45
C LYS A 276 -11.45 -10.96 1.03
N ARG A 277 -11.09 -11.66 -0.04
CA ARG A 277 -9.71 -11.79 -0.51
C ARG A 277 -9.64 -11.59 -2.00
N MET A 278 -8.53 -11.04 -2.47
CA MET A 278 -8.25 -10.94 -3.90
C MET A 278 -7.84 -12.31 -4.43
N GLU A 279 -8.54 -12.78 -5.45
CA GLU A 279 -8.31 -14.04 -6.12
C GLU A 279 -8.15 -13.81 -7.63
N TRP A 280 -6.90 -13.59 -8.04
CA TRP A 280 -6.55 -13.48 -9.47
C TRP A 280 -6.55 -14.87 -10.12
N VAL A 281 -7.17 -14.97 -11.28
CA VAL A 281 -7.20 -16.16 -12.13
C VAL A 281 -6.71 -15.79 -13.53
N GLY A 282 -7.56 -15.19 -14.36
CA GLY A 282 -7.17 -14.72 -15.68
C GLY A 282 -6.25 -13.50 -15.63
N CYS A 283 -6.21 -12.78 -14.50
CA CYS A 283 -5.31 -11.66 -14.24
C CYS A 283 -4.11 -12.01 -13.34
N GLN A 284 -3.88 -13.29 -13.01
CA GLN A 284 -2.69 -13.67 -12.23
C GLN A 284 -1.40 -13.39 -13.02
N GLY A 285 -0.38 -12.86 -12.35
CA GLY A 285 0.95 -12.69 -12.91
C GLY A 285 1.85 -13.90 -12.67
N SER A 286 2.91 -14.05 -13.46
CA SER A 286 4.00 -15.00 -13.19
C SER A 286 4.78 -14.63 -11.93
N ARG A 287 4.73 -13.35 -11.53
CA ARG A 287 5.25 -12.83 -10.27
C ARG A 287 4.17 -11.99 -9.56
N PRO A 288 4.21 -11.87 -8.23
CA PRO A 288 3.19 -11.13 -7.46
C PRO A 288 3.00 -9.66 -7.87
N GLU A 289 4.07 -9.01 -8.34
CA GLU A 289 4.09 -7.60 -8.75
C GLU A 289 3.54 -7.35 -10.16
N LEU A 290 3.28 -8.40 -10.95
CA LEU A 290 2.86 -8.31 -12.34
C LEU A 290 1.34 -8.51 -12.48
N ARG A 291 0.75 -7.88 -13.51
CA ARG A 291 -0.67 -7.99 -13.87
C ARG A 291 -1.62 -7.59 -12.73
N GLY A 292 -2.33 -8.55 -12.14
CA GLY A 292 -3.20 -8.35 -10.98
C GLY A 292 -4.26 -7.29 -11.21
N TYR A 293 -4.31 -6.29 -10.32
CA TYR A 293 -5.35 -5.28 -10.30
C TYR A 293 -5.47 -4.51 -11.62
N THR A 294 -4.36 -4.10 -12.22
CA THR A 294 -4.39 -3.33 -13.49
C THR A 294 -5.06 -4.11 -14.62
N CYS A 295 -4.80 -5.43 -14.72
CA CYS A 295 -5.50 -6.31 -15.65
C CYS A 295 -6.99 -6.39 -15.34
N SER A 296 -7.37 -6.50 -14.06
CA SER A 296 -8.79 -6.59 -13.67
C SER A 296 -9.54 -5.29 -13.93
N LEU A 297 -8.87 -4.14 -13.79
CA LEU A 297 -9.46 -2.82 -14.03
C LEU A 297 -9.77 -2.62 -15.52
N TRP A 298 -8.84 -3.01 -16.40
CA TRP A 298 -9.11 -3.05 -17.85
C TRP A 298 -10.29 -3.95 -18.17
N LYS A 299 -10.29 -5.18 -17.65
CA LYS A 299 -11.41 -6.12 -17.87
C LYS A 299 -12.73 -5.54 -17.35
N LEU A 300 -12.75 -4.89 -16.18
CA LEU A 300 -13.94 -4.28 -15.63
C LEU A 300 -14.51 -3.20 -16.56
N PHE A 301 -13.69 -2.26 -17.03
CA PHE A 301 -14.20 -1.19 -17.89
C PHE A 301 -14.58 -1.68 -19.30
N HIS A 302 -13.85 -2.64 -19.87
CA HIS A 302 -14.29 -3.32 -21.09
C HIS A 302 -15.67 -3.97 -20.90
N THR A 303 -15.86 -4.72 -19.82
CA THR A 303 -17.17 -5.28 -19.45
C THR A 303 -18.24 -4.20 -19.33
N LEU A 304 -17.97 -3.09 -18.64
CA LEU A 304 -18.96 -2.01 -18.47
C LEU A 304 -19.34 -1.35 -19.80
N THR A 305 -18.36 -1.11 -20.71
CA THR A 305 -18.66 -0.56 -22.04
C THR A 305 -19.53 -1.50 -22.87
N VAL A 306 -19.20 -2.80 -22.87
CA VAL A 306 -19.97 -3.82 -23.59
C VAL A 306 -21.37 -3.99 -23.01
N GLN A 307 -21.49 -4.02 -21.68
CA GLN A 307 -22.79 -4.12 -21.02
C GLN A 307 -23.68 -2.90 -21.29
N ALA A 308 -23.10 -1.69 -21.38
CA ALA A 308 -23.84 -0.51 -21.81
C ALA A 308 -24.35 -0.66 -23.26
N ALA A 309 -23.50 -1.13 -24.17
CA ALA A 309 -23.85 -1.34 -25.57
C ALA A 309 -24.91 -2.44 -25.79
N LEU A 310 -24.87 -3.52 -25.01
CA LEU A 310 -25.85 -4.61 -25.07
C LEU A 310 -27.18 -4.27 -24.38
N ARG A 311 -27.14 -3.39 -23.37
CA ARG A 311 -28.30 -3.00 -22.56
C ARG A 311 -28.44 -1.47 -22.50
N PRO A 312 -28.74 -0.80 -23.63
CA PRO A 312 -28.76 0.68 -23.70
C PRO A 312 -29.80 1.32 -22.77
N THR A 313 -30.83 0.58 -22.36
CA THR A 313 -31.87 1.03 -21.43
C THR A 313 -31.46 0.93 -19.95
N ALA A 314 -30.33 0.29 -19.62
CA ALA A 314 -29.92 0.04 -18.24
C ALA A 314 -29.62 1.32 -17.44
N LEU A 315 -29.27 2.41 -18.12
CA LEU A 315 -28.96 3.71 -17.50
C LEU A 315 -30.14 4.67 -17.44
N ILE A 316 -31.33 4.29 -17.90
CA ILE A 316 -32.51 5.16 -17.84
C ILE A 316 -32.81 5.58 -16.39
N ASN A 317 -33.17 6.85 -16.19
CA ASN A 317 -33.44 7.47 -14.89
C ASN A 317 -32.23 7.56 -13.95
N THR A 318 -31.01 7.54 -14.48
CA THR A 318 -29.79 7.74 -13.68
C THR A 318 -29.19 9.14 -13.84
N GLY A 319 -29.66 9.91 -14.82
CA GLY A 319 -29.05 11.17 -15.24
C GLY A 319 -27.84 10.99 -16.17
N LEU A 320 -27.62 9.75 -16.63
CA LEU A 320 -26.46 9.32 -17.42
C LEU A 320 -26.84 8.66 -18.75
N GLU A 321 -28.14 8.55 -19.06
CA GLU A 321 -28.72 7.80 -20.17
C GLU A 321 -28.34 8.31 -21.58
N ASP A 322 -28.18 9.62 -21.77
CA ASP A 322 -27.99 10.23 -23.11
C ASP A 322 -26.52 10.45 -23.48
N ASN A 323 -25.58 9.93 -22.69
CA ASN A 323 -24.15 10.12 -22.92
C ASN A 323 -23.47 8.81 -23.38
N PRO A 324 -23.17 8.65 -24.69
CA PRO A 324 -22.52 7.43 -25.21
C PRO A 324 -21.09 7.24 -24.71
N ARG A 325 -20.48 8.27 -24.10
CA ARG A 325 -19.12 8.23 -23.54
C ARG A 325 -19.09 7.98 -22.05
N ILE A 326 -20.24 7.84 -21.38
CA ILE A 326 -20.29 7.92 -19.92
C ILE A 326 -19.35 6.94 -19.21
N VAL A 327 -19.28 5.69 -19.68
CA VAL A 327 -18.37 4.69 -19.08
C VAL A 327 -16.90 5.10 -19.24
N LEU A 328 -16.53 5.66 -20.40
CA LEU A 328 -15.18 6.14 -20.68
C LEU A 328 -14.82 7.38 -19.84
N GLU A 329 -15.75 8.33 -19.73
CA GLU A 329 -15.55 9.54 -18.95
C GLU A 329 -15.46 9.23 -17.44
N VAL A 330 -16.26 8.27 -16.95
CA VAL A 330 -16.17 7.77 -15.57
C VAL A 330 -14.85 7.04 -15.35
N MET A 331 -14.40 6.22 -16.31
CA MET A 331 -13.09 5.58 -16.27
C MET A 331 -11.96 6.62 -16.19
N LEU A 332 -11.99 7.64 -17.04
CA LEU A 332 -11.01 8.73 -17.04
C LEU A 332 -10.96 9.43 -15.68
N ARG A 333 -12.11 9.87 -15.16
CA ARG A 333 -12.17 10.54 -13.87
C ARG A 333 -11.73 9.62 -12.73
N TYR A 334 -12.12 8.34 -12.77
CA TYR A 334 -11.69 7.35 -11.79
C TYR A 334 -10.16 7.21 -11.80
N ILE A 335 -9.56 7.12 -12.99
CA ILE A 335 -8.10 7.02 -13.16
C ILE A 335 -7.39 8.29 -12.65
N GLN A 336 -7.96 9.47 -12.90
CA GLN A 336 -7.40 10.73 -12.44
C GLN A 336 -7.41 10.87 -10.91
N HIS A 337 -8.50 10.45 -10.27
CA HIS A 337 -8.70 10.68 -8.84
C HIS A 337 -8.20 9.54 -7.95
N PHE A 338 -8.37 8.29 -8.37
CA PHE A 338 -8.21 7.15 -7.48
C PHE A 338 -7.12 6.16 -7.90
N PHE A 339 -6.70 6.12 -9.16
CA PHE A 339 -5.78 5.08 -9.62
C PHE A 339 -4.34 5.39 -9.20
N GLY A 340 -3.75 4.52 -8.37
CA GLY A 340 -2.46 4.79 -7.75
C GLY A 340 -1.27 4.98 -8.72
N CYS A 341 -1.29 4.40 -9.93
CA CYS A 341 -0.20 4.59 -10.89
C CYS A 341 -0.31 5.94 -11.62
N LYS A 342 0.37 6.97 -11.12
CA LYS A 342 0.33 8.33 -11.70
C LYS A 342 0.80 8.38 -13.16
N ALA A 343 1.89 7.69 -13.50
CA ALA A 343 2.40 7.67 -14.86
C ALA A 343 1.42 6.98 -15.83
N CYS A 344 0.75 5.91 -15.37
CA CYS A 344 -0.29 5.24 -16.14
C CYS A 344 -1.50 6.17 -16.36
N ALA A 345 -1.90 6.90 -15.31
CA ALA A 345 -3.02 7.84 -15.36
C ALA A 345 -2.77 8.98 -16.36
N GLN A 346 -1.57 9.57 -16.35
CA GLN A 346 -1.17 10.62 -17.29
C GLN A 346 -1.27 10.15 -18.75
N HIS A 347 -0.71 8.98 -19.06
CA HIS A 347 -0.81 8.41 -20.41
C HIS A 347 -2.26 8.13 -20.83
N PHE A 348 -3.12 7.69 -19.92
CA PHE A 348 -4.54 7.48 -20.24
C PHE A 348 -5.27 8.79 -20.50
N GLU A 349 -4.98 9.83 -19.71
CA GLU A 349 -5.51 11.17 -19.91
C GLU A 349 -5.09 11.78 -21.25
N GLU A 350 -3.84 11.58 -21.67
CA GLU A 350 -3.35 12.02 -22.99
C GLU A 350 -4.14 11.37 -24.13
N MET A 351 -4.33 10.04 -24.09
CA MET A 351 -5.12 9.34 -25.10
C MET A 351 -6.60 9.78 -25.10
N ALA A 352 -7.14 10.08 -23.92
CA ALA A 352 -8.50 10.59 -23.77
C ALA A 352 -8.65 11.96 -24.44
N LYS A 353 -7.75 12.91 -24.15
CA LYS A 353 -7.74 14.26 -24.74
C LYS A 353 -7.58 14.24 -26.25
N GLU A 354 -6.85 13.26 -26.79
CA GLU A 354 -6.63 13.14 -28.22
C GLU A 354 -7.92 12.83 -29.01
N SER A 355 -8.80 11.98 -28.48
CA SER A 355 -9.84 11.38 -29.33
C SER A 355 -11.14 10.93 -28.64
N MET A 356 -11.26 10.98 -27.31
CA MET A 356 -12.48 10.49 -26.62
C MET A 356 -13.73 11.29 -27.01
N ASP A 357 -13.59 12.59 -27.28
CA ASP A 357 -14.69 13.48 -27.68
C ASP A 357 -15.32 13.10 -29.05
N SER A 358 -14.59 12.33 -29.87
CA SER A 358 -15.08 11.85 -31.17
C SER A 358 -16.03 10.65 -31.06
N VAL A 359 -16.18 10.05 -29.87
CA VAL A 359 -17.04 8.90 -29.62
C VAL A 359 -18.50 9.35 -29.51
N GLN A 360 -19.33 8.87 -30.45
CA GLN A 360 -20.75 9.28 -30.59
C GLN A 360 -21.75 8.14 -30.35
N THR A 361 -21.31 6.89 -30.19
CA THR A 361 -22.20 5.74 -29.95
C THR A 361 -21.59 4.81 -28.91
N LEU A 362 -22.43 3.99 -28.26
CA LEU A 362 -21.98 2.99 -27.28
C LEU A 362 -21.04 1.95 -27.92
N ASP A 363 -21.31 1.55 -29.17
CA ASP A 363 -20.45 0.64 -29.93
C ASP A 363 -19.09 1.28 -30.24
N LYS A 364 -19.05 2.58 -30.58
CA LYS A 364 -17.80 3.30 -30.73
C LYS A 364 -17.06 3.44 -29.40
N ALA A 365 -17.75 3.48 -28.25
CA ALA A 365 -17.10 3.51 -26.96
C ALA A 365 -16.39 2.19 -26.64
N VAL A 366 -16.99 1.04 -27.01
CA VAL A 366 -16.36 -0.29 -26.93
C VAL A 366 -15.10 -0.33 -27.79
N LEU A 367 -15.19 0.10 -29.05
CA LEU A 367 -14.06 0.11 -29.97
C LEU A 367 -12.95 1.07 -29.55
N TRP A 368 -13.30 2.29 -29.09
CA TRP A 368 -12.31 3.27 -28.64
C TRP A 368 -11.49 2.73 -27.47
N LEU A 369 -12.14 2.10 -26.48
CA LEU A 369 -11.43 1.55 -25.33
C LEU A 369 -10.52 0.38 -25.75
N TRP A 370 -10.99 -0.46 -26.69
CA TRP A 370 -10.20 -1.55 -27.25
C TRP A 370 -8.97 -1.04 -27.99
N GLU A 371 -9.14 -0.06 -28.87
CA GLU A 371 -8.07 0.55 -29.66
C GLU A 371 -7.02 1.18 -28.74
N LYS A 372 -7.44 2.02 -27.78
CA LYS A 372 -6.51 2.65 -26.84
C LYS A 372 -5.82 1.65 -25.91
N HIS A 373 -6.48 0.55 -25.54
CA HIS A 373 -5.81 -0.53 -24.82
C HIS A 373 -4.72 -1.20 -25.67
N ASN A 374 -4.93 -1.34 -26.99
CA ASN A 374 -3.92 -1.84 -27.91
C ASN A 374 -2.75 -0.87 -28.16
N VAL A 375 -3.00 0.45 -28.11
CA VAL A 375 -1.93 1.46 -28.08
C VAL A 375 -1.06 1.28 -26.83
N VAL A 376 -1.69 1.05 -25.67
CA VAL A 376 -0.96 0.74 -24.42
C VAL A 376 -0.18 -0.56 -24.52
N ASN A 377 -0.77 -1.62 -25.11
CA ASN A 377 -0.06 -2.88 -25.33
C ASN A 377 1.19 -2.68 -26.20
N ASN A 378 1.08 -1.94 -27.30
CA ASN A 378 2.21 -1.65 -28.17
C ASN A 378 3.33 -0.90 -27.43
N ARG A 379 2.97 0.13 -26.65
CA ARG A 379 3.95 0.91 -25.88
C ARG A 379 4.65 0.08 -24.79
N LEU A 380 3.93 -0.85 -24.16
CA LEU A 380 4.45 -1.65 -23.05
C LEU A 380 5.09 -2.97 -23.50
N ALA A 381 5.11 -3.28 -24.80
CA ALA A 381 5.78 -4.46 -25.32
C ALA A 381 7.30 -4.38 -25.08
N GLY A 382 7.87 -5.39 -24.41
CA GLY A 382 9.27 -5.41 -24.01
C GLY A 382 9.63 -4.52 -22.81
N ASP A 383 8.65 -3.88 -22.16
CA ASP A 383 8.89 -3.05 -20.97
C ASP A 383 9.23 -3.91 -19.74
N LEU A 384 9.94 -3.33 -18.75
CA LEU A 384 10.28 -4.03 -17.50
C LEU A 384 9.07 -4.50 -16.69
N THR A 385 7.90 -3.89 -16.91
CA THR A 385 6.61 -4.25 -16.30
C THR A 385 5.83 -5.29 -17.10
N GLU A 386 6.31 -5.70 -18.27
CA GLU A 386 5.74 -6.79 -19.05
C GLU A 386 5.94 -8.11 -18.33
N ASP A 387 4.87 -8.91 -18.26
CA ASP A 387 4.97 -10.24 -17.68
C ASP A 387 5.54 -11.21 -18.74
N PRO A 388 6.66 -11.90 -18.47
CA PRO A 388 7.25 -12.83 -19.44
C PRO A 388 6.31 -13.96 -19.87
N LYS A 389 5.31 -14.33 -19.06
CA LYS A 389 4.28 -15.31 -19.44
C LYS A 389 3.08 -14.71 -20.19
N PHE A 390 2.97 -13.38 -20.23
CA PHE A 390 1.91 -12.65 -20.92
C PHE A 390 2.49 -11.45 -21.68
N PRO A 391 3.26 -11.70 -22.76
CA PRO A 391 3.75 -10.64 -23.63
C PRO A 391 2.60 -9.76 -24.14
N LYS A 392 2.85 -8.46 -24.26
CA LYS A 392 1.94 -7.49 -24.84
C LYS A 392 1.91 -7.72 -26.34
N VAL A 393 0.69 -7.88 -26.85
CA VAL A 393 0.41 -8.08 -28.26
C VAL A 393 -0.78 -7.22 -28.64
N GLN A 394 -0.92 -6.97 -29.93
CA GLN A 394 -2.17 -6.48 -30.49
C GLN A 394 -3.25 -7.55 -30.26
N TRP A 395 -4.32 -7.18 -29.55
CA TRP A 395 -5.36 -8.10 -29.08
C TRP A 395 -6.72 -7.77 -29.69
N PRO A 396 -7.58 -8.74 -30.06
CA PRO A 396 -7.36 -10.18 -29.96
C PRO A 396 -6.25 -10.66 -30.88
N THR A 397 -5.66 -11.79 -30.51
CA THR A 397 -4.71 -12.50 -31.38
C THR A 397 -5.48 -13.32 -32.43
N PRO A 398 -4.86 -13.68 -33.56
CA PRO A 398 -5.53 -14.46 -34.60
C PRO A 398 -6.07 -15.82 -34.14
N ASP A 399 -5.49 -16.44 -33.10
CA ASP A 399 -6.02 -17.66 -32.49
C ASP A 399 -7.31 -17.44 -31.68
N LEU A 400 -7.55 -16.22 -31.19
CA LEU A 400 -8.77 -15.85 -30.47
C LEU A 400 -9.87 -15.34 -31.40
N CYS A 401 -9.52 -14.57 -32.43
CA CYS A 401 -10.49 -14.06 -33.40
C CYS A 401 -9.88 -13.96 -34.80
N PRO A 402 -9.82 -15.05 -35.58
CA PRO A 402 -9.28 -15.00 -36.94
C PRO A 402 -9.98 -13.96 -37.84
N ALA A 403 -11.30 -13.86 -37.72
CA ALA A 403 -12.13 -12.93 -38.51
C ALA A 403 -11.88 -11.44 -38.19
N CYS A 404 -11.24 -11.14 -37.04
CA CYS A 404 -10.90 -9.77 -36.68
C CYS A 404 -9.71 -9.22 -37.50
N HIS A 405 -8.92 -10.10 -38.12
CA HIS A 405 -7.69 -9.73 -38.84
C HIS A 405 -7.89 -9.81 -40.35
N GLU A 406 -7.46 -8.77 -41.04
CA GLU A 406 -7.43 -8.70 -42.50
C GLU A 406 -6.05 -8.22 -42.96
N GLU A 407 -5.82 -8.33 -44.27
CA GLU A 407 -4.62 -7.81 -44.93
C GLU A 407 -5.04 -6.91 -46.10
N ILE A 408 -4.71 -5.62 -46.00
CA ILE A 408 -4.99 -4.63 -47.02
C ILE A 408 -3.65 -4.17 -47.59
N LYS A 409 -3.39 -4.48 -48.87
CA LYS A 409 -2.14 -4.14 -49.58
C LYS A 409 -0.88 -4.67 -48.89
N GLY A 410 -0.91 -5.87 -48.33
CA GLY A 410 0.26 -6.46 -47.66
C GLY A 410 0.46 -6.00 -46.21
N LEU A 411 -0.44 -5.15 -45.69
CA LEU A 411 -0.38 -4.63 -44.32
C LEU A 411 -1.53 -5.18 -43.51
N HIS A 412 -1.24 -5.60 -42.27
CA HIS A 412 -2.27 -6.00 -41.32
C HIS A 412 -3.27 -4.85 -41.10
N SER A 413 -4.55 -5.19 -41.10
CA SER A 413 -5.65 -4.29 -40.80
C SER A 413 -6.68 -5.00 -39.91
N TRP A 414 -7.49 -4.21 -39.21
CA TRP A 414 -8.56 -4.73 -38.35
C TRP A 414 -9.89 -4.67 -39.08
N ASN A 415 -10.64 -5.77 -39.06
CA ASN A 415 -12.05 -5.74 -39.36
C ASN A 415 -12.82 -5.26 -38.12
N GLU A 416 -13.06 -3.95 -38.02
CA GLU A 416 -13.70 -3.35 -36.83
C GLU A 416 -15.09 -3.94 -36.52
N ALA A 417 -15.84 -4.38 -37.53
CA ALA A 417 -17.14 -5.01 -37.32
C ALA A 417 -17.00 -6.37 -36.62
N GLN A 418 -16.02 -7.18 -37.05
CA GLN A 418 -15.70 -8.46 -36.41
C GLN A 418 -15.07 -8.26 -35.03
N VAL A 419 -14.22 -7.24 -34.86
CA VAL A 419 -13.70 -6.85 -33.54
C VAL A 419 -14.83 -6.49 -32.59
N LEU A 420 -15.77 -5.64 -33.00
CA LEU A 420 -16.92 -5.26 -32.17
C LEU A 420 -17.76 -6.48 -31.76
N GLN A 421 -18.02 -7.40 -32.70
CA GLN A 421 -18.74 -8.63 -32.42
C GLN A 421 -17.98 -9.51 -31.41
N PHE A 422 -16.67 -9.66 -31.59
CA PHE A 422 -15.81 -10.39 -30.67
C PHE A 422 -15.79 -9.73 -29.27
N MET A 423 -15.66 -8.41 -29.18
CA MET A 423 -15.68 -7.67 -27.91
C MET A 423 -17.00 -7.91 -27.17
N LYS A 424 -18.13 -7.78 -27.88
CA LYS A 424 -19.46 -8.02 -27.31
C LYS A 424 -19.60 -9.45 -26.80
N HIS A 425 -19.10 -10.44 -27.54
CA HIS A 425 -19.13 -11.84 -27.11
C HIS A 425 -18.19 -12.12 -25.93
N HIS A 426 -16.94 -11.63 -25.98
CA HIS A 426 -15.92 -11.92 -24.97
C HIS A 426 -16.28 -11.35 -23.60
N TYR A 427 -16.87 -10.16 -23.58
CA TYR A 427 -17.29 -9.44 -22.36
C TYR A 427 -18.80 -9.53 -22.08
N ASP A 428 -19.51 -10.43 -22.76
CA ASP A 428 -20.88 -10.78 -22.42
C ASP A 428 -20.92 -11.49 -21.05
N SER A 429 -22.02 -11.31 -20.32
CA SER A 429 -22.33 -12.10 -19.12
C SER A 429 -22.26 -13.61 -19.34
N GLU A 430 -22.62 -14.11 -20.53
CA GLU A 430 -22.61 -15.53 -20.87
C GLU A 430 -21.19 -16.11 -20.99
N ASN A 431 -20.18 -15.28 -21.23
CA ASN A 431 -18.78 -15.72 -21.32
C ASN A 431 -18.03 -15.70 -19.97
N ILE A 432 -18.74 -15.40 -18.87
CA ILE A 432 -18.15 -15.29 -17.53
C ILE A 432 -18.18 -16.63 -16.80
N LEU A 433 -17.01 -17.10 -16.39
CA LEU A 433 -16.84 -18.26 -15.51
C LEU A 433 -16.84 -17.86 -14.04
N TYR A 434 -17.62 -18.58 -13.24
CA TYR A 434 -17.73 -18.42 -11.78
C TYR A 434 -16.77 -19.31 -10.98
N LYS A 435 -15.90 -20.07 -11.66
CA LYS A 435 -14.85 -20.87 -11.03
C LYS A 435 -13.96 -19.96 -10.16
N TYR A 436 -13.58 -20.46 -8.98
CA TYR A 436 -12.74 -19.75 -7.98
C TYR A 436 -13.41 -18.57 -7.25
N THR A 437 -14.71 -18.33 -7.42
CA THR A 437 -15.44 -17.37 -6.58
C THR A 437 -15.65 -17.91 -5.16
N GLU A 438 -15.68 -17.01 -4.17
CA GLU A 438 -15.78 -17.32 -2.72
C GLU A 438 -17.19 -17.81 -2.28
N SER A 439 -17.88 -18.57 -3.14
CA SER A 439 -19.17 -19.20 -2.85
C SER A 439 -19.21 -20.71 -3.10
N GLN A 440 -18.04 -21.36 -3.14
CA GLN A 440 -17.90 -22.82 -3.31
C GLN A 440 -17.10 -23.53 -2.21
N THR A 441 -16.53 -22.82 -1.23
CA THR A 441 -15.59 -23.42 -0.25
C THR A 441 -16.05 -23.41 1.22
N ASP A 442 -17.19 -22.79 1.54
CA ASP A 442 -17.63 -22.67 2.95
C ASP A 442 -18.49 -23.85 3.46
N SER A 443 -18.64 -24.93 2.68
CA SER A 443 -19.32 -26.15 3.15
C SER A 443 -18.40 -27.32 3.50
N SER A 444 -17.07 -27.18 3.40
CA SER A 444 -16.13 -28.27 3.77
C SER A 444 -14.97 -27.86 4.68
N ASP A 445 -14.65 -26.58 4.78
CA ASP A 445 -13.47 -26.13 5.56
C ASP A 445 -13.80 -25.64 6.98
N THR A 446 -15.10 -25.53 7.31
CA THR A 446 -15.56 -25.14 8.64
C THR A 446 -15.71 -26.35 9.58
N GLU A 447 -15.97 -27.55 9.05
CA GLU A 447 -16.11 -28.77 9.86
C GLU A 447 -14.77 -29.43 10.22
N LEU A 448 -13.67 -29.12 9.52
CA LEU A 448 -12.35 -29.70 9.80
C LEU A 448 -11.52 -28.94 10.85
N LYS A 449 -11.94 -27.74 11.23
CA LYS A 449 -11.27 -26.94 12.27
C LYS A 449 -11.91 -27.10 13.65
N ASP A 450 -13.22 -27.27 13.72
CA ASP A 450 -13.90 -27.54 15.00
C ASP A 450 -13.67 -28.98 15.49
N ALA A 451 -13.47 -29.96 14.58
CA ALA A 451 -13.19 -31.35 14.96
C ALA A 451 -11.76 -31.61 15.51
N ARG A 452 -10.85 -30.62 15.42
CA ARG A 452 -9.48 -30.72 15.99
C ARG A 452 -9.34 -30.08 17.36
N GLU A 453 -10.27 -29.22 17.78
CA GLU A 453 -10.24 -28.60 19.11
C GLU A 453 -11.06 -29.37 20.16
N GLU A 454 -11.94 -30.29 19.76
CA GLU A 454 -12.72 -31.12 20.69
C GLU A 454 -12.11 -32.50 21.02
N LYS A 455 -11.07 -32.95 20.29
CA LYS A 455 -10.47 -34.28 20.50
C LYS A 455 -9.28 -34.32 21.47
N ASP A 456 -8.88 -33.18 22.02
CA ASP A 456 -7.73 -33.05 22.93
C ASP A 456 -8.11 -32.86 24.41
N LYS A 457 -9.39 -33.11 24.78
CA LYS A 457 -9.90 -32.96 26.15
C LYS A 457 -10.58 -34.18 26.77
N SER A 458 -10.55 -35.35 26.12
CA SER A 458 -10.96 -36.59 26.77
C SER A 458 -9.99 -37.70 26.39
N LEU A 459 -9.10 -38.06 27.33
CA LEU A 459 -8.51 -39.38 27.54
C LEU A 459 -7.37 -39.24 28.57
N LEU A 460 -7.71 -39.24 29.86
CA LEU A 460 -6.73 -39.40 30.94
C LEU A 460 -7.42 -39.96 32.21
N GLU A 461 -7.63 -41.28 32.23
CA GLU A 461 -7.71 -42.20 33.38
C GLU A 461 -7.61 -43.62 32.78
N LYS A 462 -6.84 -44.63 33.22
CA LYS A 462 -6.00 -44.92 34.39
C LYS A 462 -5.18 -46.24 34.08
N PRO A 463 -4.42 -46.89 35.00
CA PRO A 463 -3.00 -47.24 34.77
C PRO A 463 -2.66 -48.75 34.78
N GLY A 464 -1.38 -49.04 34.50
CA GLY A 464 -0.67 -50.30 34.84
C GLY A 464 0.22 -50.78 33.68
N GLY A 465 1.46 -51.21 33.83
CA GLY A 465 2.37 -51.35 34.95
C GLY A 465 3.65 -52.06 34.46
N ASN A 466 4.78 -51.74 35.11
CA ASN A 466 6.03 -52.50 35.25
C ASN A 466 7.09 -52.64 34.12
N ARG A 467 8.30 -52.19 34.52
CA ARG A 467 9.66 -52.75 34.33
C ARG A 467 10.28 -52.63 32.92
N GLU A 468 11.54 -52.27 32.71
CA GLU A 468 12.70 -52.01 33.58
C GLU A 468 13.80 -51.35 32.71
N ASN A 469 14.66 -50.56 33.37
CA ASN A 469 16.07 -50.25 33.09
C ASN A 469 16.48 -49.17 32.06
N VAL A 470 16.79 -48.04 32.69
CA VAL A 470 17.55 -46.83 32.35
C VAL A 470 19.06 -47.10 32.26
N VAL A 471 19.78 -46.23 31.52
CA VAL A 471 21.11 -45.61 31.75
C VAL A 471 21.66 -45.19 30.36
N LEU A 472 22.13 -43.98 30.03
CA LEU A 472 22.62 -42.82 30.78
C LEU A 472 22.37 -41.50 30.01
N ASN A 473 22.33 -40.44 30.81
CA ASN A 473 22.12 -39.00 30.60
C ASN A 473 22.89 -38.26 29.49
N GLN A 474 22.27 -37.16 29.06
CA GLN A 474 22.97 -35.89 28.84
C GLN A 474 22.14 -34.72 29.41
N GLU A 475 22.60 -34.16 30.53
CA GLU A 475 22.24 -32.85 31.06
C GLU A 475 22.93 -31.75 30.24
N LEU A 476 22.27 -30.60 30.04
CA LEU A 476 22.69 -29.31 30.63
C LEU A 476 21.93 -28.11 30.03
N ILE A 477 21.40 -27.31 30.97
CA ILE A 477 21.20 -25.85 30.95
C ILE A 477 19.91 -25.33 30.29
N ARG A 478 18.88 -25.19 31.14
CA ARG A 478 17.88 -24.13 31.08
C ARG A 478 17.69 -23.58 32.51
N ASP A 479 18.44 -22.54 32.87
CA ASP A 479 18.16 -21.77 34.09
C ASP A 479 18.77 -20.36 33.99
N SER A 480 17.95 -19.37 33.66
CA SER A 480 18.14 -17.95 34.02
C SER A 480 16.99 -17.14 33.40
N GLU A 481 15.86 -17.02 34.10
CA GLU A 481 14.96 -15.86 34.05
C GLU A 481 13.74 -16.10 34.97
N SER A 482 13.95 -16.07 36.29
CA SER A 482 12.82 -15.97 37.25
C SER A 482 13.21 -15.39 38.63
N LYS A 483 14.20 -14.48 38.66
CA LYS A 483 14.54 -13.72 39.87
C LYS A 483 14.80 -12.24 39.57
N LEU A 484 13.74 -11.46 39.30
CA LEU A 484 13.82 -10.00 39.43
C LEU A 484 12.48 -9.25 39.60
N PHE A 485 11.40 -9.90 40.07
CA PHE A 485 10.12 -9.19 40.23
C PHE A 485 9.38 -9.53 41.54
N ASN A 486 10.12 -9.65 42.64
CA ASN A 486 9.57 -9.73 43.99
C ASN A 486 10.56 -9.16 45.04
N LYS A 487 10.92 -7.88 44.92
CA LYS A 487 11.46 -7.08 46.03
C LYS A 487 11.60 -5.62 45.56
N LEU A 488 10.67 -4.75 45.97
CA LEU A 488 10.86 -3.31 46.25
C LEU A 488 9.49 -2.63 46.44
N LEU A 489 8.87 -2.89 47.59
CA LEU A 489 7.88 -2.00 48.21
C LEU A 489 8.01 -2.18 49.74
N GLY A 490 8.27 -1.08 50.44
CA GLY A 490 8.05 -0.94 51.89
C GLY A 490 9.30 -0.89 52.77
N ASN A 491 9.79 0.31 53.08
CA ASN A 491 9.84 0.86 54.45
C ASN A 491 10.72 2.11 54.52
N HIS A 492 10.16 3.23 54.99
CA HIS A 492 10.84 4.13 55.92
C HIS A 492 9.86 5.15 56.52
N GLY A 493 9.96 5.35 57.82
CA GLY A 493 9.59 6.55 58.57
C GLY A 493 10.32 6.50 59.94
N PRO A 494 10.23 7.53 60.81
CA PRO A 494 10.26 8.97 60.56
C PRO A 494 11.31 9.70 61.46
N ALA A 495 11.69 10.95 61.15
CA ALA A 495 12.16 11.95 62.14
C ALA A 495 12.23 13.39 61.58
N LYS A 496 11.78 14.33 62.45
CA LYS A 496 11.84 15.81 62.57
C LYS A 496 13.02 16.55 61.88
N ASP A 497 13.01 17.86 61.54
CA ASP A 497 12.36 19.05 62.14
C ASP A 497 12.31 20.28 61.18
N SER A 498 11.36 21.19 61.45
CA SER A 498 11.35 22.67 61.24
C SER A 498 11.42 23.32 59.84
N SER A 499 10.33 24.01 59.41
CA SER A 499 10.16 25.48 59.53
C SER A 499 8.99 26.06 58.68
N LYS A 500 8.14 26.81 59.40
CA LYS A 500 7.07 27.82 59.13
C LYS A 500 6.80 28.39 57.71
N SER A 501 5.52 28.49 57.33
CA SER A 501 4.64 29.71 57.36
C SER A 501 3.32 29.47 56.59
N ALA A 502 2.15 29.38 57.25
CA ALA A 502 1.12 30.42 57.43
C ALA A 502 0.28 30.80 56.16
N PHE A 503 -1.02 30.45 56.11
CA PHE A 503 -2.17 31.36 56.32
C PHE A 503 -3.53 30.64 56.16
N GLU A 504 -4.54 31.19 56.83
CA GLU A 504 -5.87 30.66 57.17
C GLU A 504 -6.88 30.47 56.03
N SER A 505 -7.82 29.54 56.20
CA SER A 505 -9.25 29.90 56.42
C SER A 505 -10.12 28.64 56.62
N VAL A 506 -10.85 28.67 57.74
CA VAL A 506 -11.87 27.69 58.15
C VAL A 506 -13.17 28.02 57.43
N ASN A 507 -13.88 27.00 56.92
CA ASN A 507 -15.29 27.15 56.61
C ASN A 507 -16.11 25.95 57.09
N HIS A 508 -17.28 26.29 57.63
CA HIS A 508 -18.20 25.43 58.34
C HIS A 508 -18.86 24.37 57.46
N GLN A 509 -19.20 23.30 58.16
CA GLN A 509 -19.78 22.02 57.80
C GLN A 509 -21.24 22.11 57.35
N GLU A 510 -21.59 21.41 56.25
CA GLU A 510 -22.93 20.85 56.07
C GLU A 510 -22.88 19.57 55.23
N SER A 511 -23.44 18.50 55.79
CA SER A 511 -23.40 17.13 55.31
C SER A 511 -24.42 16.87 54.20
N ARG A 512 -23.98 16.36 53.05
CA ARG A 512 -24.83 15.62 52.10
C ARG A 512 -24.17 14.28 51.74
N GLN A 513 -24.85 13.20 52.11
CA GLN A 513 -24.47 11.81 51.82
C GLN A 513 -24.25 11.61 50.32
N SER A 514 -23.06 11.11 49.96
CA SER A 514 -22.75 10.55 48.66
C SER A 514 -22.58 9.04 48.80
N VAL A 515 -23.24 8.26 47.95
CA VAL A 515 -23.05 6.81 47.84
C VAL A 515 -22.05 6.58 46.70
N ILE A 516 -20.93 5.91 47.00
CA ILE A 516 -19.82 5.69 46.07
C ILE A 516 -20.06 4.39 45.31
N PHE A 517 -20.18 4.47 43.99
CA PHE A 517 -20.00 3.34 43.08
C PHE A 517 -19.01 3.75 41.98
N LEU A 518 -17.90 3.02 41.86
CA LEU A 518 -16.88 3.15 40.79
C LEU A 518 -16.23 4.55 40.60
N GLY A 519 -15.74 5.17 41.68
CA GLY A 519 -14.60 6.09 41.62
C GLY A 519 -14.76 7.43 40.89
N ILE A 520 -15.95 7.81 40.43
CA ILE A 520 -16.26 9.13 39.88
C ILE A 520 -17.50 9.66 40.61
N GLY A 521 -17.36 10.75 41.35
CA GLY A 521 -18.47 11.38 42.07
C GLY A 521 -19.38 12.15 41.11
N PHE A 522 -20.54 11.58 40.77
CA PHE A 522 -21.58 12.30 40.05
C PHE A 522 -22.37 13.20 41.00
N SER A 523 -22.59 14.45 40.59
CA SER A 523 -23.50 15.36 41.29
C SER A 523 -24.95 15.03 40.93
N ASN A 524 -25.94 15.41 41.77
CA ASN A 524 -27.36 15.22 41.46
C ASN A 524 -27.80 15.90 40.14
N ILE A 525 -27.02 16.87 39.65
CA ILE A 525 -27.24 17.57 38.38
C ILE A 525 -26.84 16.66 37.19
N ASP A 526 -25.78 15.87 37.32
CA ASP A 526 -25.32 14.95 36.26
C ASP A 526 -26.29 13.78 36.05
N MET A 527 -26.92 13.30 37.12
CA MET A 527 -27.96 12.28 37.05
C MET A 527 -29.24 12.83 36.41
N SER A 528 -29.62 14.08 36.72
CA SER A 528 -30.76 14.76 36.08
C SER A 528 -30.51 14.95 34.58
N LEU A 529 -29.31 15.40 34.19
CA LEU A 529 -28.95 15.59 32.79
C LEU A 529 -28.92 14.26 32.01
N CYS A 530 -28.37 13.19 32.61
CA CYS A 530 -28.37 11.87 31.99
C CYS A 530 -29.80 11.34 31.76
N VAL A 531 -30.72 11.53 32.70
CA VAL A 531 -32.12 11.13 32.54
C VAL A 531 -32.79 11.94 31.43
N VAL A 532 -32.54 13.25 31.35
CA VAL A 532 -33.09 14.11 30.28
C VAL A 532 -32.56 13.69 28.90
N LEU A 533 -31.25 13.44 28.77
CA LEU A 533 -30.64 12.96 27.52
C LEU A 533 -31.13 11.56 27.15
N TYR A 534 -31.35 10.68 28.13
CA TYR A 534 -31.89 9.35 27.92
C TYR A 534 -33.35 9.40 27.43
N VAL A 535 -34.18 10.26 28.03
CA VAL A 535 -35.57 10.49 27.58
C VAL A 535 -35.60 11.11 26.19
N ALA A 536 -34.75 12.11 25.92
CA ALA A 536 -34.67 12.75 24.61
C ALA A 536 -34.22 11.77 23.51
N SER A 537 -33.20 10.95 23.76
CA SER A 537 -32.73 9.92 22.82
C SER A 537 -33.78 8.83 22.59
N SER A 538 -34.48 8.41 23.65
CA SER A 538 -35.57 7.42 23.56
C SER A 538 -36.76 7.95 22.74
N LEU A 539 -37.15 9.22 22.94
CA LEU A 539 -38.19 9.87 22.16
C LEU A 539 -37.79 10.01 20.68
N PHE A 540 -36.53 10.37 20.41
CA PHE A 540 -36.01 10.45 19.04
C PHE A 540 -36.05 9.09 18.33
N LEU A 541 -35.63 8.02 19.00
CA LEU A 541 -35.70 6.66 18.44
C LEU A 541 -37.14 6.21 18.20
N MET A 542 -38.08 6.57 19.09
CA MET A 542 -39.51 6.28 18.90
C MET A 542 -40.07 7.03 17.69
N ILE A 543 -39.73 8.30 17.50
CA ILE A 543 -40.13 9.09 16.33
C ILE A 543 -39.57 8.48 15.04
N MET A 544 -38.29 8.10 15.02
CA MET A 544 -37.68 7.42 13.88
C MET A 544 -38.37 6.09 13.58
N TYR A 545 -38.66 5.29 14.61
CA TYR A 545 -39.39 4.03 14.46
C TYR A 545 -40.79 4.24 13.86
N PHE A 546 -41.55 5.22 14.34
CA PHE A 546 -42.86 5.55 13.78
C PHE A 546 -42.78 6.08 12.35
N PHE A 547 -41.78 6.91 12.04
CA PHE A 547 -41.53 7.41 10.69
C PHE A 547 -41.25 6.26 9.72
N PHE A 548 -40.34 5.34 10.07
CA PHE A 548 -40.04 4.17 9.24
C PHE A 548 -41.22 3.21 9.14
N ARG A 549 -41.97 3.00 10.22
CA ARG A 549 -43.17 2.15 10.21
C ARG A 549 -44.26 2.71 9.31
N MET A 550 -44.54 4.03 9.38
CA MET A 550 -45.48 4.71 8.48
C MET A 550 -45.02 4.65 7.02
N ARG A 551 -43.72 4.80 6.77
CA ARG A 551 -43.14 4.70 5.42
C ARG A 551 -43.23 3.27 4.86
N SER A 552 -42.99 2.26 5.69
CA SER A 552 -43.15 0.85 5.30
C SER A 552 -44.61 0.48 4.99
N LYS A 553 -45.58 1.05 5.73
CA LYS A 553 -47.01 0.87 5.44
C LYS A 553 -47.41 1.53 4.12
N ARG A 554 -46.90 2.75 3.83
CA ARG A 554 -47.09 3.40 2.52
C ARG A 554 -46.47 2.59 1.36
N TRP A 555 -45.36 1.90 1.61
CA TRP A 555 -44.78 0.97 0.64
C TRP A 555 -45.67 -0.27 0.40
N LYS A 556 -46.23 -0.87 1.45
CA LYS A 556 -47.15 -2.02 1.29
C LYS A 556 -48.45 -1.67 0.54
N VAL A 557 -48.95 -0.44 0.68
CA VAL A 557 -50.15 0.02 -0.06
C VAL A 557 -49.86 0.27 -1.55
N LYS A 558 -48.62 0.57 -1.94
CA LYS A 558 -48.26 0.82 -3.35
C LYS A 558 -48.09 -0.46 -4.17
N TYR A 559 -47.94 -1.62 -3.53
CA TYR A 559 -47.76 -2.94 -4.18
C TYR A 559 -49.01 -3.83 -4.21
N TYR A 560 -50.16 -3.35 -3.72
CA TYR A 560 -51.47 -3.98 -3.94
C TYR A 560 -52.35 -3.03 -4.74
N ARG A 561 -52.14 -2.98 -6.06
CA ARG A 561 -53.24 -2.68 -6.99
C ARG A 561 -53.79 -4.03 -7.49
N PRO A 562 -55.10 -4.30 -7.41
CA PRO A 562 -55.67 -5.50 -8.01
C PRO A 562 -55.55 -5.38 -9.53
N SER A 563 -55.06 -6.43 -10.17
CA SER A 563 -55.26 -6.67 -11.59
C SER A 563 -56.76 -6.83 -11.86
N VAL A 564 -57.34 -5.85 -12.54
CA VAL A 564 -58.50 -6.05 -13.42
C VAL A 564 -58.01 -5.75 -14.83
#